data_AF-A0A061NGY2-F1
#
_entry.id   AF-A0A061NGY2-F1
#
_cell.length_a   1.000
_cell.length_b   1.000
_cell.length_c   1.000
_cell.angle_alpha   90.00
_cell.angle_beta   90.00
_cell.angle_gamma   90.00
#
_symmetry.space_group_name_H-M   'P 1'
#
loop_
_entity.id
_entity.type
_entity.pdbx_description
1 polymer ?
#
loop_
_entity_poly.entity_id
_entity_poly.type
_entity_poly.pdbx_seq_one_letter_code
_entity_poly.pdbx_strand_id
1 'polypeptide(L)' 'MDLNIIHKEDCLDGLRKLPDECIDLIFTSPPYAERRKSVYGGVHHTEYVDWFMVISAELKRVLKPTAHFL' A
#
# COMPACT_ATOMS: atom_id res chain seq x y z
N MET A 1 -15.86 3.45 1.29
CA MET A 1 -15.35 3.78 -0.06
C MET A 1 -16.18 3.04 -1.08
N ASP A 2 -16.40 3.64 -2.25
CA ASP A 2 -17.14 2.99 -3.34
C ASP A 2 -16.28 1.92 -4.01
N LEU A 3 -16.90 0.78 -4.33
CA LEU A 3 -16.27 -0.35 -5.01
C LEU A 3 -16.22 -0.13 -6.53
N ASN A 4 -15.29 -0.80 -7.21
CA ASN A 4 -15.11 -0.74 -8.67
C ASN A 4 -14.73 0.65 -9.22
N ILE A 5 -14.09 1.47 -8.39
CA ILE A 5 -13.61 2.81 -8.75
C ILE A 5 -12.13 2.93 -8.38
N ILE A 6 -11.35 3.60 -9.23
CA ILE A 6 -9.97 4.00 -8.92
C ILE A 6 -10.04 5.33 -8.17
N HIS A 7 -9.54 5.34 -6.94
CA HIS A 7 -9.49 6.52 -6.09
C HIS A 7 -8.17 7.28 -6.32
N LYS A 8 -8.24 8.56 -6.69
CA LYS A 8 -7.06 9.43 -6.86
C LYS A 8 -6.65 10.01 -5.51
N GLU A 9 -5.93 9.22 -4.72
CA GLU A 9 -5.49 9.60 -3.38
C GLU A 9 -4.15 8.96 -3.02
N ASP A 10 -3.56 9.43 -1.91
CA ASP A 10 -2.45 8.72 -1.28
C ASP A 10 -2.93 7.38 -0.72
N CYS A 11 -2.18 6.31 -0.96
CA CYS A 11 -2.61 4.97 -0.60
C CYS A 11 -2.71 4.76 0.92
N LEU A 12 -1.88 5.43 1.73
CA LEU A 12 -1.93 5.32 3.18
C LEU A 12 -3.23 5.95 3.72
N ASP A 13 -3.61 7.11 3.17
CA ASP A 13 -4.86 7.78 3.55
C ASP A 13 -6.10 7.02 3.07
N GLY A 14 -6.02 6.37 1.90
CA GLY A 14 -7.06 5.46 1.42
C GLY A 14 -7.24 4.24 2.33
N LEU A 15 -6.13 3.56 2.69
CA LEU A 15 -6.15 2.38 3.55
C LEU A 15 -6.77 2.68 4.92
N ARG A 16 -6.46 3.83 5.52
CA ARG A 16 -7.03 4.28 6.82
C ARG A 16 -8.55 4.42 6.82
N LYS A 17 -9.19 4.57 5.66
CA LYS A 17 -10.65 4.67 5.53
C LYS A 17 -11.34 3.30 5.42
N LEU A 18 -10.58 2.24 5.18
CA LEU A 18 -11.10 0.89 5.06
C LEU A 18 -11.26 0.24 6.44
N PRO A 19 -12.34 -0.54 6.67
CA PRO A 19 -12.48 -1.34 7.87
C PRO A 19 -11.35 -2.37 8.04
N ASP A 20 -11.18 -2.84 9.27
CA ASP A 20 -10.31 -3.98 9.57
C ASP A 20 -10.80 -5.24 8.85
N GLU A 21 -9.87 -6.12 8.46
CA GLU A 21 -10.17 -7.46 7.92
C GLU A 21 -11.23 -7.47 6.79
N CYS A 22 -11.17 -6.50 5.86
CA CYS A 22 -12.17 -6.37 4.79
C CYS A 22 -11.67 -6.79 3.40
N ILE A 23 -10.38 -7.09 3.23
CA ILE A 23 -9.74 -7.40 1.94
C ILE A 23 -9.27 -8.87 1.91
N ASP A 24 -9.61 -9.58 0.83
CA ASP A 24 -9.21 -10.99 0.59
C ASP A 24 -7.89 -11.13 -0.17
N LEU A 25 -7.52 -10.12 -0.96
CA LEU A 25 -6.30 -10.09 -1.75
C LEU A 25 -5.81 -8.66 -1.91
N ILE A 26 -4.55 -8.43 -1.62
CA ILE A 26 -3.85 -7.21 -2.00
C ILE A 26 -2.82 -7.57 -3.08
N PHE A 27 -2.84 -6.81 -4.17
CA PHE A 27 -1.85 -6.87 -5.23
C PHE A 27 -1.22 -5.48 -5.36
N THR A 28 0.09 -5.37 -5.12
CA THR A 28 0.76 -4.06 -5.13
C THR A 28 2.04 -4.04 -5.94
N SER A 29 2.40 -2.86 -6.44
CA SER A 29 3.67 -2.60 -7.12
C SER A 29 4.27 -1.27 -6.62
N PRO A 30 4.76 -1.24 -5.36
CA PRO A 30 5.26 -0.01 -4.77
C PRO A 30 6.50 0.51 -5.53
N PRO A 31 6.84 1.80 -5.39
CA PRO A 31 8.04 2.38 -6.00
C PRO A 31 9.30 1.59 -5.63
N TYR A 32 10.20 1.35 -6.59
CA TYR A 32 11.36 0.49 -6.35
C TYR A 32 12.57 1.22 -5.76
N ALA A 33 12.47 1.84 -4.58
CA ALA A 33 13.61 2.42 -3.84
C ALA A 33 14.62 3.19 -4.74
N GLU A 34 14.14 4.18 -5.50
CA GLU A 34 14.89 4.95 -6.52
C GLU A 34 15.45 4.19 -7.74
N ARG A 35 15.32 2.87 -7.85
CA ARG A 35 15.72 2.09 -9.04
C ARG A 35 15.01 2.52 -10.32
N ARG A 36 13.89 3.25 -10.19
CA ARG A 36 13.13 3.87 -11.30
C ARG A 36 12.79 5.33 -11.01
N LYS A 37 13.76 6.09 -10.48
CA LYS A 37 13.60 7.49 -10.07
C LYS A 37 12.97 8.39 -11.14
N SER A 38 13.29 8.17 -12.42
CA SER A 38 12.74 8.92 -13.55
C SER A 38 11.25 8.69 -13.82
N VAL A 39 10.66 7.61 -13.29
CA VAL A 39 9.26 7.22 -13.56
C VAL A 39 8.33 7.57 -12.39
N TYR A 40 8.77 7.36 -11.15
CA TYR A 40 7.87 7.44 -9.98
C TYR A 40 8.26 8.55 -8.99
N GLY A 41 9.39 9.23 -9.17
CA GLY A 41 10.16 9.65 -8.00
C GLY A 41 10.61 8.42 -7.21
N GLY A 42 11.39 8.58 -6.15
CA GLY A 42 11.81 7.41 -5.38
C GLY A 42 12.09 7.78 -3.96
N VAL A 43 11.72 6.86 -3.07
CA VAL A 43 12.17 6.89 -1.69
C VAL A 43 13.60 6.37 -1.68
N HIS A 44 14.50 7.12 -1.06
CA HIS A 44 15.90 6.72 -0.98
C HIS A 44 16.00 5.33 -0.34
N HIS A 45 16.88 4.49 -0.87
CA HIS A 45 16.95 3.08 -0.48
C HIS A 45 17.15 2.86 1.03
N THR A 46 17.81 3.79 1.73
CA THR A 46 17.97 3.74 3.19
C THR A 46 16.70 4.06 3.97
N GLU A 47 15.76 4.80 3.37
CA GLU A 47 14.50 5.21 3.98
C GLU A 47 13.33 4.31 3.56
N TYR A 48 13.54 3.48 2.53
CA TYR A 48 12.48 2.71 1.88
C TYR A 48 11.75 1.77 2.83
N VAL A 49 12.49 1.08 3.70
CA VAL A 49 11.92 0.15 4.67
C VAL A 49 11.02 0.90 5.65
N ASP A 50 11.52 1.98 6.25
CA ASP A 50 10.76 2.77 7.24
C ASP A 50 9.51 3.40 6.62
N TRP A 51 9.65 3.93 5.40
CA TRP A 51 8.53 4.45 4.62
C TRP A 51 7.46 3.37 4.36
N PHE A 52 7.87 2.18 3.92
CA PHE A 52 6.93 1.11 3.59
C PHE A 52 6.33 0.42 4.81
N MET A 53 7.00 0.46 5.97
CA MET A 53 6.52 -0.18 7.20
C MET A 53 5.20 0.42 7.70
N VAL A 54 5.04 1.74 7.60
CA VAL A 54 3.78 2.41 7.98
C VAL A 54 2.63 1.98 7.06
N ILE A 55 2.89 1.85 5.77
CA ILE A 55 1.92 1.35 4.79
C ILE A 55 1.60 -0.13 5.05
N SER A 56 2.62 -0.95 5.31
CA SER A 56 2.49 -2.39 5.57
C SER A 56 1.65 -2.69 6.80
N ALA A 57 1.71 -1.86 7.83
CA ALA A 57 0.86 -1.99 9.01
C ALA A 57 -0.62 -1.85 8.66
N GLU A 58 -0.98 -0.86 7.84
CA GLU A 58 -2.36 -0.67 7.37
C GLU A 58 -2.78 -1.76 6.37
N LEU A 59 -1.89 -2.18 5.47
CA LEU A 59 -2.14 -3.31 4.57
C LEU A 59 -2.47 -4.58 5.36
N LYS A 60 -1.73 -4.85 6.44
CA LYS A 60 -2.00 -5.99 7.33
C LYS A 60 -3.32 -5.84 8.07
N ARG A 61 -3.66 -4.64 8.58
CA ARG A 61 -4.92 -4.38 9.30
C ARG A 61 -6.15 -4.68 8.44
N VAL A 62 -6.12 -4.31 7.16
CA VAL A 62 -7.27 -4.50 6.26
C VAL A 62 -7.35 -5.92 5.67
N LEU A 63 -6.30 -6.72 5.75
CA LEU A 63 -6.32 -8.11 5.29
C LEU A 63 -7.11 -8.99 6.25
N LYS A 64 -7.98 -9.84 5.71
CA LYS A 64 -8.59 -10.93 6.48
C LYS A 64 -7.54 -11.94 6.94
N PRO A 65 -7.78 -12.71 8.02
CA PRO A 65 -6.87 -13.76 8.47
C PRO A 65 -6.51 -14.81 7.41
N THR A 66 -7.37 -15.03 6.41
CA THR A 66 -7.17 -16.00 5.31
C THR A 66 -6.75 -15.35 3.99
N ALA A 67 -6.50 -14.04 3.99
CA ALA A 67 -6.19 -13.28 2.80
C ALA A 67 -4.73 -13.44 2.34
N HIS A 68 -4.45 -13.00 1.12
CA HIS A 68 -3.11 -13.04 0.55
C HIS A 68 -2.58 -11.64 0.22
N PHE A 69 -1.26 -11.48 0.30
CA PHE A 69 -0.53 -10.28 -0.07
C PHE A 69 0.51 -10.64 -1.13
N LEU A 70 0.44 -9.99 -2.31
CA LEU A 70 1.30 -10.21 -3.48
C LEU A 70 2.10 -8.96 -3.83
#